data_AF-A0A960Y0F0-F1
#
_entry.id   AF-A0A960Y0F0-F1
#
_cell.length_a   1.000
_cell.length_b   1.000
_cell.length_c   1.000
_cell.angle_alpha   90.00
_cell.angle_beta   90.00
_cell.angle_gamma   90.00
#
_symmetry.space_group_name_H-M   'P 1'
#
loop_
_entity.id
_entity.type
_entity.pdbx_description
1 polymer ?
#
loop_
_entity_poly.entity_id
_entity_poly.type
_entity_poly.pdbx_seq_one_letter_code
_entity_poly.pdbx_strand_id
1 'polypeptide(L)'
;MKNDIRISNSLIARLFRNLKKSKIYLPLTLIFLLACNSEGRKINSPIQPKSLSLPVYHSKKEIDLSKLYWSNRQGVLDWYTAVKRCREINMRLPTGEELQVLYESLTGWKNYGCDTECIYWSQSESNPTHAIAISMKNGKSYTSEKEKSKHDVRCMR
;
A
#
# COMPACT_ATOMS: atom_id res chain seq x y z
N MET A 1 25.12 -34.64 3.77
CA MET A 1 24.35 -34.88 2.53
C MET A 1 23.92 -33.53 1.98
N LYS A 2 24.46 -33.12 0.82
CA LYS A 2 24.06 -31.89 0.11
C LYS A 2 23.26 -32.32 -1.12
N ASN A 3 22.00 -31.88 -1.21
CA ASN A 3 21.16 -32.11 -2.39
C ASN A 3 21.31 -30.91 -3.33
N ASP A 4 22.02 -31.09 -4.44
CA ASP A 4 22.08 -30.12 -5.52
C ASP A 4 20.85 -30.27 -6.43
N ILE A 5 19.95 -29.28 -6.39
CA ILE A 5 18.80 -29.20 -7.30
C ILE A 5 19.27 -28.47 -8.57
N ARG A 6 19.57 -29.23 -9.62
CA ARG A 6 19.78 -28.66 -10.97
C ARG A 6 18.43 -28.43 -11.64
N ILE A 7 18.01 -27.17 -11.71
CA ILE A 7 16.83 -26.77 -12.50
C ILE A 7 17.22 -26.81 -13.99
N SER A 8 16.51 -27.63 -14.76
CA SER A 8 16.73 -27.78 -16.20
C SER A 8 16.24 -26.57 -16.99
N ASN A 9 17.03 -26.10 -17.95
CA ASN A 9 16.70 -24.99 -18.86
C ASN A 9 15.39 -25.20 -19.66
N SER A 10 14.86 -26.43 -19.72
CA SER A 10 13.58 -26.73 -20.34
C SER A 10 12.37 -26.21 -19.56
N LEU A 11 12.50 -26.04 -18.24
CA LEU A 11 11.43 -25.54 -17.36
C LEU A 11 11.27 -24.02 -17.50
N ILE A 12 12.39 -23.31 -17.68
CA ILE A 12 12.41 -21.86 -17.95
C ILE A 12 11.76 -21.57 -19.31
N ALA A 13 12.06 -22.39 -20.33
CA ALA A 13 11.46 -22.23 -21.67
C ALA A 13 9.94 -22.48 -21.70
N ARG A 14 9.39 -23.25 -20.74
CA ARG A 14 7.94 -23.45 -20.58
C ARG A 14 7.24 -22.27 -19.89
N LEU A 15 7.91 -21.60 -18.95
CA LEU A 15 7.38 -20.39 -18.30
C LEU A 15 7.22 -19.22 -19.29
N PHE A 16 8.17 -19.04 -20.21
CA PHE A 16 8.08 -17.97 -21.22
C PHE A 16 6.98 -18.19 -22.27
N ARG A 17 6.60 -19.45 -22.56
CA ARG A 17 5.56 -19.74 -23.56
C ARG A 17 4.14 -19.42 -23.07
N ASN A 18 3.90 -19.42 -21.76
CA ASN A 18 2.60 -19.06 -21.19
C ASN A 18 2.37 -17.55 -21.02
N LEU A 19 3.43 -16.74 -21.02
CA LEU A 19 3.32 -15.28 -20.89
C LEU A 19 2.85 -14.57 -22.18
N LYS A 20 2.91 -15.22 -23.35
CA LYS A 20 2.41 -14.65 -24.62
C LYS A 20 0.88 -14.63 -24.77
N LYS A 21 0.12 -15.23 -23.85
CA LYS A 21 -1.36 -15.27 -23.93
C LYS A 21 -2.07 -14.25 -23.05
N SER A 22 -1.40 -13.58 -22.12
CA SER A 22 -2.01 -12.49 -21.34
C SER A 22 -1.65 -11.14 -21.96
N LYS A 23 -2.67 -10.38 -22.40
CA LYS A 23 -2.56 -8.95 -22.70
C LYS A 23 -2.27 -8.17 -21.43
N ILE A 24 -1.05 -8.27 -20.91
CA ILE A 24 -0.55 -7.43 -19.83
C ILE A 24 0.27 -6.33 -20.50
N TYR A 25 -0.32 -5.15 -20.59
CA TYR A 25 0.38 -3.90 -20.86
C TYR A 25 1.32 -3.62 -19.68
N LEU A 26 2.61 -3.82 -19.89
CA LEU A 26 3.64 -3.22 -19.04
C LEU A 26 3.98 -1.83 -19.61
N PRO A 27 3.99 -0.76 -18.80
CA PRO A 27 4.31 0.57 -19.28
C PRO A 27 5.76 0.63 -19.78
N LEU A 28 5.91 1.19 -20.99
CA LEU A 28 7.19 1.59 -21.61
C LEU A 28 7.87 2.66 -20.75
N THR A 29 8.70 2.26 -19.80
CA THR A 29 9.76 3.13 -19.26
C THR A 29 11.08 2.35 -19.14
N LEU A 30 11.33 1.48 -20.12
CA LEU A 30 12.61 0.80 -20.32
C LEU A 30 13.07 0.90 -21.79
N ILE A 31 12.82 2.04 -22.42
CA ILE A 31 13.33 2.38 -23.75
C ILE A 31 13.86 3.80 -23.66
N PHE A 32 15.07 3.96 -23.12
CA PHE A 32 16.00 5.05 -23.46
C PHE A 32 17.28 4.75 -22.68
N LEU A 33 18.18 4.00 -23.30
CA LEU A 33 19.65 4.10 -23.20
C LEU A 33 20.31 2.87 -23.85
N LEU A 34 20.04 2.69 -25.14
CA LEU A 34 20.90 1.94 -26.05
C LEU A 34 20.99 2.74 -27.35
N ALA A 35 21.92 3.69 -27.38
CA ALA A 35 22.68 4.12 -28.56
C ALA A 35 23.43 5.42 -28.24
N CYS A 36 24.74 5.32 -28.00
CA CYS A 36 25.68 6.29 -28.58
C CYS A 36 27.11 5.72 -28.53
N ASN A 37 27.53 5.29 -29.72
CA ASN A 37 28.86 5.33 -30.31
C ASN A 37 30.10 5.10 -29.43
N SER A 38 30.79 4.03 -29.82
CA SER A 38 32.24 3.91 -29.87
C SER A 38 32.91 5.13 -30.50
N GLU A 39 33.79 5.79 -29.75
CA GLU A 39 35.00 6.41 -30.28
C GLU A 39 35.97 6.68 -29.12
N GLY A 40 37.20 6.21 -29.27
CA GLY A 40 38.20 6.20 -28.22
C GLY A 40 38.72 7.60 -27.88
N ARG A 41 38.77 7.90 -26.58
CA ARG A 41 39.74 8.84 -26.00
C ARG A 41 40.28 8.29 -24.70
N LYS A 42 41.61 8.18 -24.63
CA LYS A 42 42.36 7.96 -23.39
C LYS A 42 42.16 9.18 -22.50
N ILE A 43 41.60 8.98 -21.32
CA ILE A 43 41.60 9.97 -20.24
C ILE A 43 42.21 9.28 -19.03
N ASN A 44 43.40 9.74 -18.66
CA ASN A 44 44.04 9.42 -17.39
C ASN A 44 43.26 10.13 -16.29
N SER A 45 42.65 9.39 -15.36
CA SER A 45 42.51 9.73 -13.93
C SER A 45 41.71 8.66 -13.19
N PRO A 46 42.10 8.26 -11.96
CA PRO A 46 41.35 7.31 -11.15
C PRO A 46 40.08 7.99 -10.62
N ILE A 47 38.93 7.64 -11.20
CA ILE A 47 37.61 8.02 -10.67
C ILE A 47 37.37 7.19 -9.42
N GLN A 48 37.45 7.81 -8.25
CA GLN A 48 37.00 7.18 -7.02
C GLN A 48 35.48 6.92 -7.10
N PRO A 49 35.00 5.72 -6.71
CA PRO A 49 33.58 5.44 -6.71
C PRO A 49 32.90 6.34 -5.68
N LYS A 50 32.14 7.31 -6.18
CA LYS A 50 31.23 8.12 -5.38
C LYS A 50 30.23 7.14 -4.76
N SER A 51 30.31 6.95 -3.45
CA SER A 51 29.42 6.10 -2.69
C SER A 51 27.98 6.56 -2.92
N LEU A 52 27.24 5.77 -3.69
CA LEU A 52 25.82 5.96 -3.88
C LEU A 52 25.16 5.56 -2.56
N SER A 53 24.82 6.55 -1.74
CA SER A 53 23.99 6.32 -0.55
C SER A 53 22.64 5.80 -1.02
N LEU A 54 22.40 4.51 -0.81
CA LEU A 54 21.09 3.92 -0.98
C LEU A 54 20.09 4.70 -0.11
N PRO A 55 18.88 4.99 -0.61
CA PRO A 55 17.86 5.62 0.21
C PRO A 55 17.61 4.74 1.43
N VAL A 56 17.75 5.33 2.62
CA VAL A 56 17.39 4.71 3.88
C VAL A 56 15.90 4.35 3.79
N TYR A 57 15.62 3.08 3.55
CA TYR A 57 14.26 2.56 3.54
C TYR A 57 13.76 2.64 4.98
N HIS A 58 12.93 3.64 5.29
CA HIS A 58 12.27 3.75 6.58
C HIS A 58 11.47 2.47 6.81
N SER A 59 11.95 1.63 7.73
CA SER A 59 11.28 0.42 8.19
C SER A 59 9.81 0.75 8.50
N LYS A 60 8.88 0.12 7.78
CA LYS A 60 7.44 0.20 8.08
C LYS A 60 7.28 -0.26 9.52
N LYS A 61 6.80 0.63 10.39
CA LYS A 61 6.45 0.29 11.77
C LYS A 61 5.39 -0.81 11.72
N GLU A 62 5.71 -1.98 12.25
CA GLU A 62 4.79 -3.10 12.31
C GLU A 62 3.61 -2.73 13.22
N ILE A 63 2.39 -2.71 12.65
CA ILE A 63 1.18 -2.40 13.39
C ILE A 63 0.69 -3.69 14.03
N ASP A 64 0.83 -3.78 15.35
CA ASP A 64 0.33 -4.91 16.14
C ASP A 64 -1.19 -4.80 16.34
N LEU A 65 -1.95 -5.44 15.45
CA LEU A 65 -3.41 -5.43 15.48
C LEU A 65 -4.02 -6.01 16.77
N SER A 66 -3.29 -6.86 17.51
CA SER A 66 -3.81 -7.50 18.73
C SER A 66 -4.00 -6.52 19.90
N LYS A 67 -3.32 -5.38 19.85
CA LYS A 67 -3.39 -4.32 20.86
C LYS A 67 -4.41 -3.24 20.51
N LEU A 68 -5.02 -3.31 19.33
CA LEU A 68 -5.97 -2.31 18.87
C LEU A 68 -7.38 -2.63 19.36
N TYR A 69 -8.00 -1.67 20.03
CA TYR A 69 -9.40 -1.80 20.43
C TYR A 69 -10.30 -1.04 19.46
N TRP A 70 -11.18 -1.76 18.78
CA TRP A 70 -12.15 -1.21 17.83
C TRP A 70 -13.49 -0.94 18.50
N SER A 71 -14.09 0.21 18.22
CA SER A 71 -15.47 0.46 18.63
C SER A 71 -16.46 -0.30 17.75
N ASN A 72 -17.69 -0.43 18.25
CA ASN A 72 -18.84 -0.78 17.41
C ASN A 72 -19.02 0.24 16.28
N ARG A 73 -19.74 -0.13 15.23
CA ARG A 73 -20.08 0.79 14.13
C ARG A 73 -20.78 2.05 14.67
N GLN A 74 -20.25 3.22 14.34
CA GLN A 74 -20.77 4.52 14.76
C GLN A 74 -21.74 5.16 13.76
N GLY A 75 -21.97 4.49 12.62
CA GLY A 75 -22.86 4.92 11.54
C GLY A 75 -22.11 5.36 10.29
N VAL A 76 -22.86 5.92 9.32
CA VAL A 76 -22.32 6.50 8.08
C VAL A 76 -22.36 8.01 8.22
N LEU A 77 -21.20 8.66 8.33
CA LEU A 77 -21.07 10.07 8.70
C LEU A 77 -20.14 10.80 7.73
N ASP A 78 -20.26 12.13 7.66
CA ASP A 78 -19.21 12.98 7.08
C ASP A 78 -17.95 12.95 7.97
N TRP A 79 -16.83 13.40 7.42
CA TRP A 79 -15.54 13.22 8.09
C TRP A 79 -15.42 14.03 9.40
N TYR A 80 -15.94 15.26 9.43
CA TYR A 80 -15.87 16.11 10.62
C TYR A 80 -16.72 15.55 11.75
N THR A 81 -17.94 15.12 11.43
CA THR A 81 -18.82 14.45 12.39
C THR A 81 -18.21 13.13 12.88
N ALA A 82 -17.55 12.36 12.00
CA ALA A 82 -16.84 11.13 12.36
C ALA A 82 -15.72 11.38 13.39
N VAL A 83 -14.88 12.40 13.15
CA VAL A 83 -13.82 12.81 14.08
C VAL A 83 -14.39 13.20 15.43
N LYS A 84 -15.44 14.04 15.43
CA LYS A 84 -16.11 14.48 16.66
C LYS A 84 -16.66 13.28 17.42
N ARG A 85 -17.38 12.39 16.74
CA ARG A 85 -17.98 11.18 17.31
C ARG A 85 -16.96 10.26 17.97
N CYS A 86 -15.81 10.05 17.32
CA CYS A 86 -14.75 9.25 17.92
C CYS A 86 -14.15 9.91 19.16
N ARG A 87 -13.95 11.24 19.14
CA ARG A 87 -13.47 11.98 20.31
C ARG A 87 -14.43 11.92 21.49
N GLU A 88 -15.74 11.99 21.25
CA GLU A 88 -16.77 11.91 22.30
C GLU A 88 -16.71 10.60 23.11
N ILE A 89 -16.24 9.51 22.51
CA ILE A 89 -16.06 8.22 23.17
C ILE A 89 -14.61 7.94 23.60
N ASN A 90 -13.78 8.99 23.68
CA ASN A 90 -12.35 8.92 24.02
C ASN A 90 -11.55 7.98 23.10
N MET A 91 -11.86 8.01 21.80
CA MET A 91 -11.18 7.25 20.75
C MET A 91 -10.81 8.19 19.59
N ARG A 92 -10.22 7.64 18.53
CA ARG A 92 -9.90 8.38 17.30
C ARG A 92 -10.34 7.61 16.06
N LEU A 93 -10.34 8.28 14.92
CA LEU A 93 -10.38 7.55 13.64
C LEU A 93 -9.07 6.77 13.45
N PRO A 94 -9.14 5.59 12.80
CA PRO A 94 -7.94 4.86 12.39
C PRO A 94 -7.16 5.63 11.32
N THR A 95 -5.85 5.46 11.23
CA THR A 95 -5.07 5.98 10.09
C THR A 95 -5.33 5.12 8.85
N GLY A 96 -4.96 5.65 7.68
CA GLY A 96 -5.03 4.88 6.43
C GLY A 96 -4.19 3.60 6.51
N GLU A 97 -3.02 3.65 7.14
CA GLU A 97 -2.14 2.48 7.30
C GLU A 97 -2.77 1.42 8.21
N GLU A 98 -3.42 1.83 9.30
CA GLU A 98 -4.10 0.91 10.22
C GLU A 98 -5.26 0.19 9.55
N LEU A 99 -6.05 0.92 8.76
CA LEU A 99 -7.12 0.34 7.94
C LEU A 99 -6.56 -0.62 6.88
N GLN A 100 -5.45 -0.27 6.24
CA GLN A 100 -4.81 -1.09 5.22
C GLN A 100 -4.28 -2.41 5.80
N VAL A 101 -3.57 -2.34 6.94
CA VAL A 101 -3.07 -3.54 7.64
C VAL A 101 -4.24 -4.39 8.11
N LEU A 102 -5.33 -3.77 8.58
CA LEU A 102 -6.51 -4.53 8.99
C LEU A 102 -7.17 -5.27 7.82
N TYR A 103 -7.26 -4.65 6.63
CA TYR A 103 -7.70 -5.33 5.41
C TYR A 103 -6.80 -6.52 5.04
N GLU A 104 -5.48 -6.31 5.05
CA GLU A 104 -4.48 -7.33 4.67
C GLU A 104 -4.45 -8.52 5.64
N SER A 105 -4.87 -8.32 6.89
CA SER A 105 -4.88 -9.39 7.89
C SER A 105 -5.85 -10.54 7.59
N LEU A 106 -6.79 -10.38 6.62
CA LEU A 106 -7.82 -11.31 6.12
C LEU A 106 -8.78 -11.94 7.18
N THR A 107 -8.37 -11.98 8.43
CA THR A 107 -9.02 -12.57 9.60
C THR A 107 -9.50 -11.48 10.56
N GLY A 108 -8.81 -10.33 10.61
CA GLY A 108 -9.15 -9.23 11.52
C GLY A 108 -10.56 -8.68 11.28
N TRP A 109 -10.91 -8.34 10.03
CA TRP A 109 -12.13 -7.59 9.76
C TRP A 109 -13.43 -8.31 10.18
N LYS A 110 -13.52 -9.63 9.93
CA LYS A 110 -14.67 -10.46 10.37
C LYS A 110 -14.74 -10.60 11.88
N ASN A 111 -13.59 -10.74 12.55
CA ASN A 111 -13.54 -10.92 14.01
C ASN A 111 -13.97 -9.67 14.78
N TYR A 112 -13.84 -8.48 14.18
CA TYR A 112 -14.31 -7.21 14.78
C TYR A 112 -15.77 -6.86 14.44
N GLY A 113 -16.51 -7.81 13.83
CA GLY A 113 -17.91 -7.63 13.43
C GLY A 113 -18.09 -6.52 12.39
N CYS A 114 -17.05 -6.23 11.63
CA CYS A 114 -17.06 -5.15 10.65
C CYS A 114 -17.57 -5.66 9.30
N ASP A 115 -18.39 -4.86 8.63
CA ASP A 115 -18.88 -5.18 7.29
C ASP A 115 -17.72 -5.05 6.29
N THR A 116 -17.45 -6.14 5.56
CA THR A 116 -16.40 -6.22 4.54
C THR A 116 -16.78 -5.48 3.26
N GLU A 117 -18.04 -5.07 3.09
CA GLU A 117 -18.48 -4.36 1.88
C GLU A 117 -18.40 -2.83 2.00
N CYS A 118 -18.05 -2.32 3.19
CA CYS A 118 -18.07 -0.90 3.50
C CYS A 118 -16.76 -0.17 3.18
N ILE A 119 -16.89 1.15 3.01
CA ILE A 119 -15.79 2.10 2.92
C ILE A 119 -15.72 2.82 4.26
N TYR A 120 -14.54 2.84 4.89
CA TYR A 120 -14.34 3.43 6.20
C TYR A 120 -13.51 4.70 6.12
N TRP A 121 -13.91 5.72 6.88
CA TRP A 121 -13.11 6.93 7.06
C TRP A 121 -11.81 6.61 7.79
N SER A 122 -10.72 7.25 7.37
CA SER A 122 -9.47 7.32 8.13
C SER A 122 -9.22 8.73 8.65
N GLN A 123 -8.32 8.86 9.63
CA GLN A 123 -7.80 10.15 10.10
C GLN A 123 -6.84 10.78 9.09
N SER A 124 -6.30 10.02 8.14
CA SER A 124 -5.31 10.50 7.18
C SER A 124 -5.96 11.49 6.21
N GLU A 125 -5.41 12.69 6.13
CA GLU A 125 -5.88 13.75 5.24
C GLU A 125 -5.03 13.80 3.96
N SER A 126 -5.65 14.03 2.81
CA SER A 126 -4.91 14.29 1.56
C SER A 126 -4.70 15.78 1.33
N ASN A 127 -5.66 16.61 1.76
CA ASN A 127 -5.62 18.07 1.69
C ASN A 127 -6.68 18.64 2.67
N PRO A 128 -6.80 19.97 2.83
CA PRO A 128 -7.72 20.55 3.82
C PRO A 128 -9.19 20.13 3.65
N THR A 129 -9.64 19.90 2.41
CA THR A 129 -11.04 19.58 2.09
C THR A 129 -11.29 18.09 1.85
N HIS A 130 -10.25 17.25 1.81
CA HIS A 130 -10.35 15.82 1.51
C HIS A 130 -9.60 14.94 2.51
N ALA A 131 -10.19 13.80 2.79
CA ALA A 131 -9.58 12.76 3.62
C ALA A 131 -9.53 11.43 2.88
N ILE A 132 -8.67 10.55 3.39
CA ILE A 132 -8.52 9.19 2.90
C ILE A 132 -9.62 8.31 3.51
N ALA A 133 -10.25 7.51 2.67
CA ALA A 133 -11.16 6.44 3.05
C ALA A 133 -10.71 5.13 2.41
N ILE A 134 -10.90 4.00 3.10
CA ILE A 134 -10.46 2.68 2.61
C ILE A 134 -11.64 1.74 2.47
N SER A 135 -11.78 1.16 1.29
CA SER A 135 -12.75 0.10 1.00
C SER A 135 -12.25 -1.22 1.54
N MET A 136 -13.04 -1.84 2.41
CA MET A 136 -12.73 -3.16 2.95
C MET A 136 -13.10 -4.29 2.00
N LYS A 137 -13.82 -3.95 0.92
CA LYS A 137 -14.18 -4.91 -0.14
C LYS A 137 -12.98 -5.30 -1.00
N ASN A 138 -12.03 -4.39 -1.17
CA ASN A 138 -10.93 -4.55 -2.14
C ASN A 138 -9.62 -3.87 -1.71
N GLY A 139 -9.54 -3.31 -0.50
CA GLY A 139 -8.36 -2.63 0.03
C GLY A 139 -7.99 -1.34 -0.69
N LYS A 140 -8.87 -0.79 -1.55
CA LYS A 140 -8.56 0.44 -2.28
C LYS A 140 -8.71 1.66 -1.37
N SER A 141 -7.75 2.55 -1.46
CA SER A 141 -7.79 3.88 -0.87
C SER A 141 -8.49 4.87 -1.82
N TYR A 142 -9.30 5.75 -1.25
CA TYR A 142 -10.05 6.79 -1.94
C TYR A 142 -9.80 8.13 -1.28
N THR A 143 -9.61 9.15 -2.10
CA THR A 143 -9.65 10.55 -1.64
C THR A 143 -11.09 11.03 -1.73
N SER A 144 -11.68 11.40 -0.60
CA SER A 144 -13.10 11.78 -0.49
C SER A 144 -13.27 13.16 0.13
N GLU A 145 -14.21 13.96 -0.37
CA GLU A 145 -14.55 15.28 0.17
C GLU A 145 -15.10 15.13 1.60
N LYS A 146 -14.51 15.85 2.57
CA LYS A 146 -14.82 15.72 4.00
C LYS A 146 -16.25 16.10 4.35
N GLU A 147 -16.80 17.12 3.69
CA GLU A 147 -18.12 17.69 4.01
C GLU A 147 -19.27 17.01 3.27
N LYS A 148 -19.02 16.48 2.07
CA LYS A 148 -20.07 15.96 1.18
C LYS A 148 -20.16 14.44 1.19
N SER A 149 -19.03 13.77 1.39
CA SER A 149 -18.99 12.31 1.36
C SER A 149 -19.40 11.75 2.71
N LYS A 150 -20.11 10.62 2.70
CA LYS A 150 -20.44 9.88 3.92
C LYS A 150 -19.90 8.47 3.80
N HIS A 151 -19.13 8.05 4.79
CA HIS A 151 -18.52 6.72 4.87
C HIS A 151 -18.76 6.12 6.25
N ASP A 152 -18.56 4.82 6.36
CA ASP A 152 -18.70 4.11 7.63
C ASP A 152 -17.64 4.54 8.64
N VAL A 153 -18.06 4.60 9.90
CA VAL A 153 -17.21 5.05 11.00
C VAL A 153 -17.05 3.95 12.03
N ARG A 154 -15.80 3.63 12.31
CA ARG A 154 -15.36 2.92 13.51
C ARG A 154 -14.18 3.67 14.09
N CYS A 155 -14.10 3.66 15.40
CA CYS A 155 -13.05 4.35 16.13
C CYS A 155 -12.10 3.32 16.71
N MET A 156 -10.86 3.74 16.94
CA MET A 156 -9.84 2.91 17.57
C MET A 156 -9.09 3.65 18.66
N ARG A 157 -8.47 2.88 19.57
CA ARG A 157 -7.51 3.34 20.57
C ARG A 157 -6.40 2.31 20.74
#